data_AF-A0AA36GAH8-F1
#
_entry.id   AF-A0AA36GAH8-F1
#
_cell.length_a   1.000
_cell.length_b   1.000
_cell.length_c   1.000
_cell.angle_alpha   90.00
_cell.angle_beta   90.00
_cell.angle_gamma   90.00
#
_symmetry.space_group_name_H-M   'P 1'
#
loop_
_entity.id
_entity.type
_entity.pdbx_description
1 polymer ?
#
loop_
_entity_poly.entity_id
_entity_poly.type
_entity_poly.pdbx_seq_one_letter_code
_entity_poly.pdbx_strand_id
1 'polypeptide(L)'
;MQIRCWTLELLLATTVVSLCPDTQQCIDRIRELASGPRTFWFGEHRRALCHHRHANPVECFSPPQLASFHSLGSRLFRVRTYHSEYLRNLEIFPRITYRAAPGEYRACEHDFRIRNASVIEADPDMNAVAPFLIRKRPEITWHGLDFDGDFVLLMTDVGFGTLNYLVTDFPRKPTVLKEYEGCDNFRPQPNPMALVVFRKPKRSLLMPKAENFNLGDFMLENELTDDLVGLSVVIVGADPYAIERQRMRGLADNCHSLIKKKVVRSPPSKLLSRLPIEEVTSWLSVAYEQKPLDASVCCQRVHISHELVHLDPLGDSIVSATATFHPPRVSSLKVSNNAYSNYHRSARTFVALMDELYTVLLLDAHTGKLHWMVVDVSAADLTDDASTKGHTLASYIHPAPADPAHCWPFAFLVLAQPRTLAHNIKLFCSSDCEERDRFNFEEFKQLNGLRLFAFSWMNSCYDLSFAHHVLSQIASSISNETLNNEKIR
;
A
#
# COMPACT_ATOMS: atom_id res chain seq x y z
N MET A 1 -36.44 43.77 13.67
CA MET A 1 -35.57 44.49 12.72
C MET A 1 -34.13 44.24 13.11
N GLN A 2 -33.53 43.18 12.59
CA GLN A 2 -32.09 42.92 12.65
C GLN A 2 -31.79 41.91 11.53
N ILE A 3 -31.23 42.43 10.45
CA ILE A 3 -30.81 41.70 9.27
C ILE A 3 -29.49 41.03 9.63
N ARG A 4 -29.44 39.69 9.61
CA ARG A 4 -28.16 38.96 9.63
C ARG A 4 -27.87 38.43 8.24
N CYS A 5 -26.81 39.00 7.68
CA CYS A 5 -26.15 38.68 6.43
C CYS A 5 -25.89 37.18 6.30
N TRP A 6 -26.39 36.58 5.23
CA TRP A 6 -25.90 35.30 4.74
C TRP A 6 -24.58 35.56 4.03
N THR A 7 -23.48 35.10 4.60
CA THR A 7 -22.20 35.00 3.90
C THR A 7 -22.33 33.91 2.84
N LEU A 8 -22.32 34.35 1.58
CA LEU A 8 -22.21 33.54 0.39
C LEU A 8 -20.84 32.85 0.42
N GLU A 9 -20.79 31.59 0.87
CA GLU A 9 -19.63 30.74 0.62
C GLU A 9 -19.58 30.48 -0.89
N LEU A 10 -18.67 31.19 -1.55
CA LEU A 10 -18.28 30.93 -2.93
C LEU A 10 -17.89 29.44 -3.03
N LEU A 11 -18.70 28.70 -3.77
CA LEU A 11 -18.32 27.46 -4.42
C LEU A 11 -17.09 27.74 -5.30
N LEU A 12 -15.90 27.51 -4.75
CA LEU A 12 -14.68 27.36 -5.53
C LEU A 12 -14.89 26.12 -6.40
N ALA A 13 -15.35 26.34 -7.63
CA ALA A 13 -15.26 25.37 -8.69
C ALA A 13 -13.81 24.89 -8.74
N THR A 14 -13.61 23.59 -8.51
CA THR A 14 -12.35 22.91 -8.83
C THR A 14 -12.05 23.20 -10.29
N THR A 15 -11.13 24.12 -10.54
CA THR A 15 -10.58 24.33 -11.87
C THR A 15 -9.87 23.04 -12.24
N VAL A 16 -10.53 22.21 -13.03
CA VAL A 16 -9.86 21.19 -13.85
C VAL A 16 -8.89 22.00 -14.69
N VAL A 17 -7.59 21.94 -14.36
CA VAL A 17 -6.55 22.50 -15.23
C VAL A 17 -6.76 21.82 -16.57
N SER A 18 -7.14 22.63 -17.55
CA SER A 18 -7.64 22.19 -18.83
C SER A 18 -6.60 21.33 -19.54
N LEU A 19 -7.05 20.20 -20.07
CA LEU A 19 -6.49 19.50 -21.22
C LEU A 19 -5.83 20.50 -22.19
N CYS A 20 -4.64 20.21 -22.73
CA CYS A 20 -3.95 21.17 -23.61
C CYS A 20 -4.92 21.78 -24.65
N PRO A 21 -4.98 23.12 -24.80
CA PRO A 21 -5.92 23.77 -25.70
C PRO A 21 -5.61 23.52 -27.18
N ASP A 22 -4.36 23.16 -27.52
CA ASP A 22 -3.89 22.87 -28.88
C ASP A 22 -3.08 21.56 -28.94
N THR A 23 -3.25 20.81 -30.04
CA THR A 23 -2.53 19.56 -30.33
C THR A 23 -1.03 19.78 -30.38
N GLN A 24 -0.56 20.87 -31.00
CA GLN A 24 0.87 21.13 -31.13
C GLN A 24 1.53 21.36 -29.77
N GLN A 25 0.90 22.16 -28.90
CA GLN A 25 1.37 22.40 -27.54
C GLN A 25 1.49 21.10 -26.73
N CYS A 26 0.53 20.19 -26.91
CA CYS A 26 0.54 18.90 -26.24
C CYS A 26 1.65 17.97 -26.74
N ILE A 27 1.90 17.97 -28.07
CA ILE A 27 3.04 17.24 -28.66
C ILE A 27 4.37 17.79 -28.12
N ASP A 28 4.52 19.12 -28.03
CA ASP A 28 5.74 19.73 -27.52
C ASP A 28 5.95 19.40 -26.04
N ARG A 29 4.87 19.39 -25.24
CA ARG A 29 4.93 18.94 -23.85
C ARG A 29 5.34 17.48 -23.70
N ILE A 30 4.86 16.61 -24.58
CA ILE A 30 5.29 15.20 -24.64
C ILE A 30 6.78 15.09 -25.01
N ARG A 31 7.30 15.90 -25.93
CA ARG A 31 8.73 15.90 -26.30
C ARG A 31 9.61 16.32 -25.12
N GLU A 32 9.18 17.32 -24.35
CA GLU A 32 9.84 17.73 -23.11
C GLU A 32 9.80 16.61 -22.05
N LEU A 33 8.62 16.02 -21.84
CA LEU A 33 8.45 14.92 -20.89
C LEU A 33 9.31 13.70 -21.26
N ALA A 34 9.41 13.39 -22.57
CA ALA A 34 10.20 12.28 -23.09
C ALA A 34 11.71 12.44 -22.84
N SER A 35 12.19 13.68 -22.87
CA SER A 35 13.60 14.02 -22.64
C SER A 35 13.96 14.21 -21.16
N GLY A 36 12.98 14.51 -20.29
CA GLY A 36 13.19 14.71 -18.85
C GLY A 36 13.77 13.48 -18.11
N PRO A 37 14.94 13.59 -17.45
CA PRO A 37 15.58 12.46 -16.77
C PRO A 37 15.18 12.28 -15.28
N ARG A 38 14.34 13.17 -14.74
CA ARG A 38 13.99 13.24 -13.31
C ARG A 38 12.49 13.09 -13.00
N THR A 39 11.65 12.98 -14.01
CA THR A 39 10.18 13.00 -13.81
C THR A 39 9.65 11.72 -13.17
N PHE A 40 10.26 10.58 -13.49
CA PHE A 40 9.80 9.27 -13.06
C PHE A 40 10.81 8.61 -12.12
N TRP A 41 10.40 7.50 -11.49
CA TRP A 41 11.18 6.80 -10.46
C TRP A 41 12.52 6.25 -10.94
N PHE A 42 12.76 6.15 -12.25
CA PHE A 42 14.00 5.67 -12.84
C PHE A 42 14.98 6.81 -13.15
N GLY A 43 16.11 6.50 -13.79
CA GLY A 43 17.04 7.53 -14.24
C GLY A 43 17.86 8.17 -13.13
N GLU A 44 17.95 9.50 -13.15
CA GLU A 44 18.71 10.27 -12.16
C GLU A 44 18.04 10.23 -10.78
N HIS A 45 16.70 10.20 -10.74
CA HIS A 45 15.95 10.12 -9.49
C HIS A 45 16.30 8.84 -8.71
N ARG A 46 16.24 7.68 -9.39
CA ARG A 46 16.68 6.40 -8.80
C ARG A 46 18.12 6.44 -8.34
N ARG A 47 19.03 6.98 -9.15
CA ARG A 47 20.45 7.05 -8.80
C ARG A 47 20.60 7.82 -7.48
N ALA A 48 20.01 9.00 -7.37
CA ALA A 48 20.08 9.82 -6.16
C ALA A 48 19.60 9.08 -4.89
N LEU A 49 18.48 8.36 -4.98
CA LEU A 49 17.89 7.64 -3.84
C LEU A 49 18.62 6.33 -3.46
N CYS A 50 19.26 5.68 -4.44
CA CYS A 50 19.72 4.29 -4.29
C CYS A 50 21.24 4.14 -4.15
N HIS A 51 21.95 5.23 -3.86
CA HIS A 51 23.40 5.20 -3.63
C HIS A 51 23.80 4.64 -2.25
N HIS A 52 22.85 4.41 -1.33
CA HIS A 52 23.12 4.10 0.07
C HIS A 52 22.89 2.61 0.40
N ARG A 53 23.64 2.03 1.35
CA ARG A 53 23.51 0.62 1.75
C ARG A 53 22.15 0.22 2.33
N HIS A 54 21.38 1.17 2.83
CA HIS A 54 20.07 0.95 3.47
C HIS A 54 18.92 1.51 2.63
N ALA A 55 19.13 1.74 1.34
CA ALA A 55 18.08 2.25 0.46
C ALA A 55 16.92 1.24 0.35
N ASN A 56 15.69 1.75 0.28
CA ASN A 56 14.50 0.91 0.24
C ASN A 56 14.53 0.03 -1.03
N PRO A 57 14.49 -1.31 -0.91
CA PRO A 57 14.58 -2.20 -2.06
C PRO A 57 13.40 -2.03 -3.03
N VAL A 58 12.21 -1.67 -2.54
CA VAL A 58 11.04 -1.38 -3.37
C VAL A 58 11.26 -0.14 -4.23
N GLU A 59 11.76 0.94 -3.63
CA GLU A 59 12.07 2.18 -4.36
C GLU A 59 13.26 2.03 -5.30
N CYS A 60 14.21 1.16 -4.94
CA CYS A 60 15.43 0.96 -5.70
C CYS A 60 15.38 -0.15 -6.73
N PHE A 61 14.34 -0.98 -6.73
CA PHE A 61 14.18 -1.99 -7.76
C PHE A 61 14.12 -1.32 -9.15
N SER A 62 14.73 -1.95 -10.15
CA SER A 62 14.64 -1.56 -11.54
C SER A 62 14.90 -2.82 -12.34
N PRO A 63 14.11 -3.12 -13.37
CA PRO A 63 14.40 -4.26 -14.23
C PRO A 63 15.85 -4.13 -14.77
N PRO A 64 16.70 -5.16 -14.64
CA PRO A 64 18.11 -5.08 -15.03
C PRO A 64 18.31 -4.61 -16.48
N GLN A 65 17.44 -5.09 -17.37
CA GLN A 65 17.42 -4.75 -18.78
C GLN A 65 16.98 -3.32 -19.09
N LEU A 66 16.47 -2.58 -18.10
CA LEU A 66 16.06 -1.18 -18.19
C LEU A 66 16.96 -0.22 -17.38
N ALA A 67 17.94 -0.75 -16.65
CA ALA A 67 18.72 0.03 -15.68
C ALA A 67 19.59 1.13 -16.32
N SER A 68 20.00 0.96 -17.58
CA SER A 68 20.83 1.91 -18.33
C SER A 68 20.07 3.05 -19.01
N PHE A 69 18.74 3.08 -18.90
CA PHE A 69 17.89 4.07 -19.58
C PHE A 69 17.26 5.00 -18.55
N HIS A 70 17.38 6.31 -18.79
CA HIS A 70 17.25 7.33 -17.74
C HIS A 70 16.13 8.35 -17.96
N SER A 71 15.43 8.29 -19.08
CA SER A 71 14.29 9.13 -19.45
C SER A 71 13.18 8.26 -20.03
N LEU A 72 11.98 8.81 -20.16
CA LEU A 72 10.87 8.12 -20.82
C LEU A 72 11.26 7.70 -22.25
N GLY A 73 11.83 8.62 -23.04
CA GLY A 73 12.25 8.34 -24.42
C GLY A 73 13.34 7.27 -24.51
N SER A 74 14.38 7.35 -23.69
CA SER A 74 15.45 6.34 -23.69
C SER A 74 14.95 4.94 -23.31
N ARG A 75 13.97 4.85 -22.39
CA ARG A 75 13.34 3.56 -22.02
C ARG A 75 12.42 3.02 -23.09
N LEU A 76 11.60 3.89 -23.69
CA LEU A 76 10.65 3.51 -24.72
C LEU A 76 11.37 2.94 -25.96
N PHE A 77 12.39 3.65 -26.45
CA PHE A 77 13.17 3.27 -27.64
C PHE A 77 14.40 2.38 -27.34
N ARG A 78 14.68 2.08 -26.06
CA ARG A 78 15.86 1.32 -25.62
C ARG A 78 17.20 1.87 -26.14
N VAL A 79 17.34 3.19 -26.14
CA VAL A 79 18.56 3.91 -26.55
C VAL A 79 19.20 4.62 -25.36
N ARG A 80 20.54 4.54 -25.24
CA ARG A 80 21.26 5.19 -24.12
C ARG A 80 21.18 6.71 -24.16
N THR A 81 21.22 7.27 -25.37
CA THR A 81 21.11 8.71 -25.62
C THR A 81 19.85 8.95 -26.44
N TYR A 82 18.86 9.59 -25.81
CA TYR A 82 17.61 9.94 -26.47
C TYR A 82 17.73 11.32 -27.13
N HIS A 83 17.21 11.43 -28.34
CA HIS A 83 17.11 12.69 -29.10
C HIS A 83 15.64 12.97 -29.42
N SER A 84 15.25 14.25 -29.47
CA SER A 84 13.87 14.66 -29.84
C SER A 84 13.46 14.19 -31.24
N GLU A 85 14.43 13.95 -32.13
CA GLU A 85 14.22 13.46 -33.50
C GLU A 85 13.48 12.12 -33.58
N TYR A 86 13.53 11.29 -32.53
CA TYR A 86 12.74 10.05 -32.47
C TYR A 86 11.22 10.31 -32.49
N LEU A 87 10.81 11.54 -32.16
CA LEU A 87 9.41 12.00 -32.14
C LEU A 87 9.15 13.12 -33.16
N ARG A 88 9.97 13.21 -34.21
CA ARG A 88 9.83 14.26 -35.25
C ARG A 88 8.53 14.12 -36.06
N ASN A 89 8.06 12.89 -36.28
CA ASN A 89 6.87 12.58 -37.08
C ASN A 89 5.56 12.63 -36.27
N LEU A 90 5.61 13.09 -35.00
CA LEU A 90 4.38 13.26 -34.22
C LEU A 90 3.53 14.38 -34.84
N GLU A 91 2.33 14.00 -35.27
CA GLU A 91 1.33 14.86 -35.90
C GLU A 91 0.02 14.86 -35.12
N ILE A 92 -0.24 13.81 -34.33
CA ILE A 92 -1.47 13.65 -33.55
C ILE A 92 -1.17 13.55 -32.05
N PHE A 93 -2.05 14.13 -31.24
CA PHE A 93 -2.07 13.92 -29.79
C PHE A 93 -3.26 13.02 -29.42
N PRO A 94 -3.04 11.72 -29.16
CA PRO A 94 -4.11 10.80 -28.80
C PRO A 94 -4.60 11.09 -27.37
N ARG A 95 -5.88 11.42 -27.25
CA ARG A 95 -6.59 11.63 -25.98
C ARG A 95 -7.00 10.27 -25.41
N ILE A 96 -6.70 10.06 -24.14
CA ILE A 96 -6.99 8.82 -23.41
C ILE A 96 -7.98 9.16 -22.31
N THR A 97 -9.16 8.55 -22.36
CA THR A 97 -10.23 8.81 -21.38
C THR A 97 -10.61 7.51 -20.68
N TYR A 98 -10.46 7.48 -19.37
CA TYR A 98 -10.92 6.37 -18.53
C TYR A 98 -12.24 6.72 -17.87
N ARG A 99 -13.21 5.81 -17.99
CA ARG A 99 -14.46 5.86 -17.22
C ARG A 99 -14.29 4.95 -16.00
N ALA A 100 -13.82 5.53 -14.90
CA ALA A 100 -13.60 4.81 -13.67
C ALA A 100 -14.92 4.39 -13.05
N ALA A 101 -15.14 3.09 -12.94
CA ALA A 101 -16.32 2.52 -12.31
C ALA A 101 -16.10 2.39 -10.79
N PRO A 102 -17.12 2.71 -9.97
CA PRO A 102 -17.08 2.46 -8.53
C PRO A 102 -16.90 0.97 -8.25
N GLY A 103 -16.51 0.66 -7.01
CA GLY A 103 -16.30 -0.72 -6.60
C GLY A 103 -15.70 -0.84 -5.21
N GLU A 104 -15.70 -2.07 -4.73
CA GLU A 104 -15.13 -2.49 -3.46
C GLU A 104 -14.09 -3.58 -3.73
N TYR A 105 -12.99 -3.56 -3.00
CA TYR A 105 -11.94 -4.56 -3.10
C TYR A 105 -11.17 -4.66 -1.78
N ARG A 106 -10.65 -5.85 -1.49
CA ARG A 106 -9.74 -6.08 -0.36
C ARG A 106 -8.30 -6.07 -0.85
N ALA A 107 -7.42 -5.36 -0.17
CA ALA A 107 -6.01 -5.26 -0.49
C ALA A 107 -5.18 -5.05 0.77
N CYS A 108 -3.99 -5.66 0.87
CA CYS A 108 -3.15 -5.56 2.05
C CYS A 108 -3.89 -5.89 3.36
N GLU A 109 -4.91 -6.78 3.32
CA GLU A 109 -5.84 -7.11 4.42
C GLU A 109 -6.85 -6.04 4.85
N HIS A 110 -7.00 -4.98 4.08
CA HIS A 110 -7.93 -3.88 4.37
C HIS A 110 -8.97 -3.78 3.26
N ASP A 111 -10.18 -3.34 3.62
CA ASP A 111 -11.27 -3.19 2.66
C ASP A 111 -11.33 -1.74 2.15
N PHE A 112 -11.31 -1.59 0.82
CA PHE A 112 -11.34 -0.30 0.14
C PHE A 112 -12.62 -0.14 -0.66
N ARG A 113 -13.22 1.05 -0.57
CA ARG A 113 -14.46 1.40 -1.27
C ARG A 113 -14.33 2.69 -2.04
N ILE A 114 -14.57 2.62 -3.35
CA ILE A 114 -14.68 3.79 -4.24
C ILE A 114 -16.15 3.95 -4.60
N ARG A 115 -16.77 5.02 -4.08
CA ARG A 115 -18.22 5.24 -4.16
C ARG A 115 -18.66 5.91 -5.46
N ASN A 116 -17.82 6.79 -6.01
CA ASN A 116 -18.20 7.62 -7.14
C ASN A 116 -17.51 7.15 -8.41
N ALA A 117 -18.27 7.13 -9.51
CA ALA A 117 -17.68 7.08 -10.83
C ALA A 117 -16.95 8.40 -11.10
N SER A 118 -15.84 8.33 -11.82
CA SER A 118 -15.12 9.52 -12.27
C SER A 118 -14.63 9.33 -13.71
N VAL A 119 -14.47 10.46 -14.40
CA VAL A 119 -13.82 10.49 -15.71
C VAL A 119 -12.40 10.99 -15.49
N ILE A 120 -11.42 10.26 -16.00
CA ILE A 120 -10.01 10.65 -15.97
C ILE A 120 -9.58 10.83 -17.41
N GLU A 121 -9.14 12.04 -17.73
CA GLU A 121 -8.51 12.35 -19.01
C GLU A 121 -7.00 12.41 -18.80
N ALA A 122 -6.26 11.69 -19.61
CA ALA A 122 -4.81 11.70 -19.55
C ALA A 122 -4.26 12.99 -20.16
N ASP A 123 -3.32 13.59 -19.45
CA ASP A 123 -2.62 14.80 -19.84
C ASP A 123 -1.15 14.70 -19.39
N PRO A 124 -0.18 15.23 -20.14
CA PRO A 124 1.24 15.17 -19.76
C PRO A 124 1.54 15.78 -18.38
N ASP A 125 0.71 16.73 -17.94
CA ASP A 125 0.82 17.44 -16.67
C ASP A 125 -0.20 16.95 -15.62
N MET A 126 -0.87 15.81 -15.87
CA MET A 126 -1.82 15.23 -14.94
C MET A 126 -1.15 14.79 -13.63
N ASN A 127 -1.92 14.85 -12.53
CA ASN A 127 -1.52 14.15 -11.31
C ASN A 127 -1.57 12.64 -11.52
N ALA A 128 -0.70 11.92 -10.81
CA ALA A 128 -0.63 10.47 -10.91
C ALA A 128 -1.97 9.81 -10.53
N VAL A 129 -2.52 9.00 -11.44
CA VAL A 129 -3.81 8.32 -11.25
C VAL A 129 -3.64 6.98 -10.54
N ALA A 130 -4.59 6.64 -9.67
CA ALA A 130 -4.61 5.35 -8.99
C ALA A 130 -4.89 4.20 -9.99
N PRO A 131 -4.06 3.12 -10.00
CA PRO A 131 -4.24 1.94 -10.85
C PRO A 131 -5.66 1.36 -10.87
N PHE A 132 -6.36 1.30 -9.74
CA PHE A 132 -7.73 0.79 -9.69
C PHE A 132 -8.69 1.58 -10.59
N LEU A 133 -8.52 2.90 -10.69
CA LEU A 133 -9.41 3.76 -11.48
C LEU A 133 -9.20 3.55 -13.00
N ILE A 134 -8.01 3.14 -13.40
CA ILE A 134 -7.64 2.86 -14.80
C ILE A 134 -7.60 1.36 -15.14
N ARG A 135 -8.11 0.48 -14.26
CA ARG A 135 -8.08 -0.98 -14.46
C ARG A 135 -8.84 -1.48 -15.69
N LYS A 136 -9.73 -0.66 -16.26
CA LYS A 136 -10.52 -0.97 -17.46
C LYS A 136 -9.94 -0.24 -18.66
N ARG A 137 -10.08 -0.85 -19.84
CA ARG A 137 -9.66 -0.29 -21.12
C ARG A 137 -10.18 1.15 -21.31
N PRO A 138 -9.31 2.11 -21.71
CA PRO A 138 -9.72 3.48 -21.97
C PRO A 138 -10.42 3.62 -23.32
N GLU A 139 -11.13 4.75 -23.48
CA GLU A 139 -11.52 5.30 -24.76
C GLU A 139 -10.34 6.10 -25.33
N ILE A 140 -10.02 5.89 -26.61
CA ILE A 140 -8.92 6.58 -27.29
C ILE A 140 -9.50 7.35 -28.47
N THR A 141 -9.25 8.66 -28.51
CA THR A 141 -9.77 9.56 -29.56
C THR A 141 -8.74 10.65 -29.87
N TRP A 142 -8.85 11.33 -31.01
CA TRP A 142 -8.09 12.55 -31.29
C TRP A 142 -8.81 13.40 -32.33
N HIS A 143 -8.37 14.66 -32.48
CA HIS A 143 -8.89 15.55 -33.51
C HIS A 143 -8.50 15.04 -34.90
N GLY A 144 -9.45 14.92 -35.81
CA GLY A 144 -9.20 14.36 -37.15
C GLY A 144 -9.00 12.85 -37.14
N LEU A 145 -9.53 12.13 -36.14
CA LEU A 145 -9.77 10.69 -36.26
C LEU A 145 -10.88 10.48 -37.31
N ASP A 146 -10.50 10.64 -38.58
CA ASP A 146 -11.38 10.41 -39.72
C ASP A 146 -11.61 8.92 -39.87
N PHE A 147 -12.80 8.54 -40.36
CA PHE A 147 -13.08 7.14 -40.61
C PHE A 147 -12.13 6.54 -41.66
N ASP A 148 -11.46 7.32 -42.50
CA ASP A 148 -10.69 6.82 -43.65
C ASP A 148 -9.28 6.26 -43.36
N GLY A 149 -8.73 6.49 -42.18
CA GLY A 149 -7.42 5.98 -41.77
C GLY A 149 -7.49 4.76 -40.85
N ASP A 150 -6.70 3.73 -41.14
CA ASP A 150 -6.45 2.62 -40.22
C ASP A 150 -5.12 2.83 -39.48
N PHE A 151 -5.12 2.56 -38.18
CA PHE A 151 -3.98 2.75 -37.28
C PHE A 151 -3.68 1.50 -36.46
N VAL A 152 -2.43 1.44 -36.00
CA VAL A 152 -1.98 0.51 -34.97
C VAL A 152 -1.82 1.28 -33.66
N LEU A 153 -2.48 0.81 -32.61
CA LEU A 153 -2.39 1.38 -31.27
C LEU A 153 -1.68 0.40 -30.36
N LEU A 154 -0.73 0.89 -29.56
CA LEU A 154 -0.17 0.10 -28.46
C LEU A 154 -0.05 0.91 -27.19
N MET A 155 -0.27 0.27 -26.05
CA MET A 155 0.05 0.83 -24.74
C MET A 155 1.15 0.01 -24.10
N THR A 156 2.11 0.69 -23.48
CA THR A 156 3.26 0.05 -22.84
C THR A 156 3.59 0.71 -21.51
N ASP A 157 3.83 -0.10 -20.48
CA ASP A 157 4.46 0.35 -19.24
C ASP A 157 5.95 0.61 -19.51
N VAL A 158 6.33 1.88 -19.55
CA VAL A 158 7.70 2.26 -19.89
C VAL A 158 8.66 2.04 -18.72
N GLY A 159 8.15 2.00 -17.48
CA GLY A 159 8.96 1.74 -16.30
C GLY A 159 9.39 0.28 -16.19
N PHE A 160 8.53 -0.65 -16.59
CA PHE A 160 8.80 -2.09 -16.51
C PHE A 160 9.04 -2.75 -17.87
N GLY A 161 8.78 -2.04 -18.97
CA GLY A 161 8.97 -2.54 -20.32
C GLY A 161 8.00 -3.66 -20.63
N THR A 162 6.73 -3.51 -20.27
CA THR A 162 5.68 -4.48 -20.59
C THR A 162 4.74 -3.89 -21.62
N LEU A 163 4.40 -4.66 -22.65
CA LEU A 163 3.30 -4.32 -23.54
C LEU A 163 1.99 -4.55 -22.78
N ASN A 164 1.12 -3.56 -22.72
CA ASN A 164 -0.12 -3.57 -21.95
C ASN A 164 -1.36 -3.64 -22.83
N TYR A 165 -1.28 -3.22 -24.09
CA TYR A 165 -2.39 -3.28 -25.05
C TYR A 165 -1.84 -3.21 -26.47
N LEU A 166 -2.43 -3.94 -27.42
CA LEU A 166 -2.07 -3.85 -28.83
C LEU A 166 -3.30 -4.09 -29.71
N VAL A 167 -3.55 -3.16 -30.63
CA VAL A 167 -4.68 -3.20 -31.57
C VAL A 167 -4.20 -2.78 -32.95
N THR A 168 -4.71 -3.44 -33.98
CA THR A 168 -4.57 -3.03 -35.37
C THR A 168 -5.94 -2.71 -35.98
N ASP A 169 -5.96 -2.07 -37.14
CA ASP A 169 -7.18 -1.74 -37.89
C ASP A 169 -8.16 -0.81 -37.14
N PHE A 170 -7.60 0.02 -36.24
CA PHE A 170 -8.35 1.02 -35.49
C PHE A 170 -8.59 2.27 -36.35
N PRO A 171 -9.78 2.92 -36.33
CA PRO A 171 -10.95 2.61 -35.50
C PRO A 171 -12.00 1.73 -36.17
N ARG A 172 -11.87 1.41 -37.46
CA ARG A 172 -12.94 0.81 -38.29
C ARG A 172 -13.31 -0.62 -37.90
N LYS A 173 -12.32 -1.51 -37.85
CA LYS A 173 -12.50 -2.94 -37.55
C LYS A 173 -11.37 -3.40 -36.62
N PRO A 174 -11.31 -2.83 -35.41
CA PRO A 174 -10.16 -3.03 -34.52
C PRO A 174 -10.00 -4.52 -34.19
N THR A 175 -8.83 -5.05 -34.50
CA THR A 175 -8.44 -6.40 -34.10
C THR A 175 -7.53 -6.29 -32.89
N VAL A 176 -8.02 -6.77 -31.74
CA VAL A 176 -7.25 -6.79 -30.49
C VAL A 176 -6.25 -7.94 -30.56
N LEU A 177 -4.97 -7.59 -30.58
CA LEU A 177 -3.87 -8.55 -30.63
C LEU A 177 -3.31 -8.85 -29.23
N LYS A 178 -3.40 -7.86 -28.32
CA LYS A 178 -3.18 -8.04 -26.88
C LYS A 178 -4.27 -7.29 -26.12
N GLU A 179 -4.97 -7.99 -25.24
CA GLU A 179 -5.97 -7.41 -24.34
C GLU A 179 -5.35 -6.39 -23.37
N TYR A 180 -6.16 -5.41 -22.99
CA TYR A 180 -5.72 -4.33 -22.11
C TYR A 180 -5.44 -4.86 -20.70
N GLU A 181 -4.22 -4.63 -20.23
CA GLU A 181 -3.80 -4.85 -18.85
C GLU A 181 -3.36 -3.52 -18.24
N GLY A 182 -3.92 -3.18 -17.08
CA GLY A 182 -3.54 -1.95 -16.37
C GLY A 182 -2.09 -1.96 -15.87
N CYS A 183 -1.57 -0.77 -15.54
CA CYS A 183 -0.27 -0.62 -14.91
C CYS A 183 -0.40 -0.80 -13.38
N ASP A 184 0.10 -1.92 -12.86
CA ASP A 184 0.09 -2.25 -11.44
C ASP A 184 1.32 -1.64 -10.73
N ASN A 185 1.45 -0.30 -10.75
CA ASN A 185 2.55 0.39 -10.08
C ASN A 185 2.44 0.27 -8.55
N PHE A 186 3.42 -0.39 -7.94
CA PHE A 186 3.50 -0.62 -6.48
C PHE A 186 4.38 0.41 -5.76
N ARG A 187 4.95 1.38 -6.47
CA ARG A 187 5.94 2.33 -5.94
C ARG A 187 5.30 3.63 -5.49
N PRO A 188 5.84 4.29 -4.45
CA PRO A 188 5.38 5.63 -4.08
C PRO A 188 5.50 6.64 -5.23
N GLN A 189 6.55 6.51 -6.06
CA GLN A 189 6.84 7.40 -7.16
C GLN A 189 6.04 7.04 -8.44
N PRO A 190 5.64 8.02 -9.26
CA PRO A 190 4.83 7.77 -10.47
C PRO A 190 5.55 6.97 -11.55
N ASN A 191 4.78 6.17 -12.27
CA ASN A 191 5.20 5.34 -13.39
C ASN A 191 4.49 5.77 -14.69
N PRO A 192 5.21 5.90 -15.83
CA PRO A 192 4.59 6.25 -17.09
C PRO A 192 4.08 5.04 -17.87
N MET A 193 2.83 5.11 -18.32
CA MET A 193 2.27 4.22 -19.33
C MET A 193 2.06 5.01 -20.63
N ALA A 194 2.76 4.65 -21.69
CA ALA A 194 2.71 5.36 -22.97
C ALA A 194 1.68 4.72 -23.92
N LEU A 195 0.86 5.54 -24.58
CA LEU A 195 0.07 5.18 -25.75
C LEU A 195 0.83 5.64 -26.99
N VAL A 196 1.10 4.71 -27.90
CA VAL A 196 1.83 4.95 -29.14
C VAL A 196 0.92 4.61 -30.32
N VAL A 197 0.90 5.47 -31.33
CA VAL A 197 0.04 5.35 -32.51
C VAL A 197 0.89 5.33 -33.77
N PHE A 198 0.70 4.31 -34.58
CA PHE A 198 1.32 4.17 -35.90
C PHE A 198 0.29 4.21 -37.02
N ARG A 199 0.67 4.72 -38.18
CA ARG A 199 -0.08 4.45 -39.42
C ARG A 199 -0.04 2.94 -39.70
N LYS A 200 -1.13 2.39 -40.24
CA LYS A 200 -1.20 0.94 -40.51
C LYS A 200 -0.12 0.52 -41.54
N PRO A 201 0.68 -0.51 -41.23
CA PRO A 201 1.63 -1.05 -42.18
C PRO A 201 0.89 -1.80 -43.30
N LYS A 202 1.54 -1.91 -44.47
CA LYS A 202 0.99 -2.68 -45.60
C LYS A 202 0.92 -4.18 -45.33
N ARG A 203 1.72 -4.68 -44.38
CA ARG A 203 1.81 -6.08 -43.98
C ARG A 203 1.12 -6.33 -42.65
N SER A 204 0.80 -7.60 -42.38
CA SER A 204 0.33 -8.01 -41.06
C SER A 204 1.42 -7.82 -40.00
N LEU A 205 1.01 -7.42 -38.79
CA LEU A 205 1.93 -7.19 -37.68
C LEU A 205 2.51 -8.50 -37.16
N LEU A 206 3.82 -8.50 -36.93
CA LEU A 206 4.51 -9.50 -36.14
C LEU A 206 4.27 -9.22 -34.65
N MET A 207 3.83 -10.26 -33.94
CA MET A 207 3.49 -10.14 -32.52
C MET A 207 4.75 -10.07 -31.66
N PRO A 208 4.94 -8.96 -30.90
CA PRO A 208 6.07 -8.84 -30.00
C PRO A 208 5.84 -9.67 -28.74
N LYS A 209 6.93 -9.95 -28.01
CA LYS A 209 6.83 -10.44 -26.64
C LYS A 209 6.25 -9.36 -25.74
N ALA A 210 5.29 -9.74 -24.90
CA ALA A 210 4.67 -8.80 -23.96
C ALA A 210 5.64 -8.40 -22.84
N GLU A 211 6.46 -9.33 -22.36
CA GLU A 211 7.50 -9.07 -21.39
C GLU A 211 8.77 -8.51 -22.06
N ASN A 212 9.41 -7.54 -21.42
CA ASN A 212 10.58 -6.83 -21.95
C ASN A 212 10.35 -6.26 -23.36
N PHE A 213 9.17 -5.68 -23.59
CA PHE A 213 8.82 -5.00 -24.81
C PHE A 213 9.82 -3.87 -25.13
N ASN A 214 10.24 -3.81 -26.39
CA ASN A 214 11.12 -2.79 -26.96
C ASN A 214 10.42 -2.15 -28.16
N LEU A 215 10.13 -0.85 -28.09
CA LEU A 215 9.46 -0.16 -29.18
C LEU A 215 10.33 -0.09 -30.43
N GLY A 216 11.64 0.12 -30.26
CA GLY A 216 12.58 0.23 -31.39
C GLY A 216 12.63 -1.06 -32.22
N ASP A 217 12.76 -2.21 -31.56
CA ASP A 217 12.76 -3.51 -32.22
C ASP A 217 11.41 -3.77 -32.91
N PHE A 218 10.29 -3.48 -32.22
CA PHE A 218 8.96 -3.61 -32.79
C PHE A 218 8.78 -2.75 -34.05
N MET A 219 9.28 -1.52 -34.04
CA MET A 219 9.23 -0.62 -35.19
C MET A 219 10.04 -1.16 -36.38
N LEU A 220 11.24 -1.67 -36.14
CA LEU A 220 12.10 -2.25 -37.17
C LEU A 220 11.49 -3.53 -37.76
N GLU A 221 11.03 -4.44 -36.89
CA GLU A 221 10.42 -5.72 -37.29
C GLU A 221 9.11 -5.54 -38.05
N ASN A 222 8.42 -4.40 -37.88
CA ASN A 222 7.14 -4.12 -38.51
C ASN A 222 7.19 -3.02 -39.58
N GLU A 223 8.37 -2.48 -39.91
CA GLU A 223 8.53 -1.39 -40.89
C GLU A 223 7.74 -0.13 -40.52
N LEU A 224 7.72 0.22 -39.22
CA LEU A 224 6.95 1.34 -38.66
C LEU A 224 7.82 2.56 -38.29
N THR A 225 9.09 2.59 -38.72
CA THR A 225 10.07 3.58 -38.25
C THR A 225 9.68 5.02 -38.55
N ASP A 226 9.09 5.27 -39.71
CA ASP A 226 8.63 6.60 -40.12
C ASP A 226 7.13 6.81 -39.87
N ASP A 227 6.42 5.79 -39.39
CA ASP A 227 4.97 5.78 -39.24
C ASP A 227 4.49 6.08 -37.82
N LEU A 228 5.42 6.36 -36.88
CA LEU A 228 5.09 6.84 -35.55
C LEU A 228 4.50 8.25 -35.62
N VAL A 229 3.17 8.36 -35.47
CA VAL A 229 2.44 9.62 -35.65
C VAL A 229 1.85 10.18 -34.36
N GLY A 230 1.68 9.36 -33.33
CA GLY A 230 1.07 9.78 -32.07
C GLY A 230 1.73 9.21 -30.83
N LEU A 231 1.84 10.04 -29.80
CA LEU A 231 2.33 9.65 -28.48
C LEU A 231 1.55 10.41 -27.41
N SER A 232 1.07 9.69 -26.40
CA SER A 232 0.51 10.25 -25.17
C SER A 232 0.93 9.40 -23.98
N VAL A 233 0.82 9.95 -22.77
CA VAL A 233 1.27 9.30 -21.54
C VAL A 233 0.19 9.41 -20.48
N VAL A 234 -0.05 8.30 -19.78
CA VAL A 234 -0.81 8.25 -18.53
C VAL A 234 0.19 8.17 -17.38
N ILE A 235 0.14 9.10 -16.45
CA ILE A 235 0.98 9.09 -15.25
C ILE A 235 0.28 8.25 -14.18
N VAL A 236 0.85 7.09 -13.84
CA VAL A 236 0.24 6.11 -12.95
C VAL A 236 0.91 6.13 -11.58
N GLY A 237 0.14 6.41 -10.53
CA GLY A 237 0.61 6.37 -9.15
C GLY A 237 0.59 4.95 -8.58
N ALA A 238 0.67 4.83 -7.25
CA ALA A 238 0.38 3.57 -6.57
C ALA A 238 -0.87 3.69 -5.71
N ASP A 239 -1.58 2.58 -5.61
CA ASP A 239 -2.72 2.41 -4.73
C ASP A 239 -2.68 1.00 -4.08
N PRO A 240 -3.54 0.74 -3.08
CA PRO A 240 -3.59 -0.56 -2.43
C PRO A 240 -3.86 -1.71 -3.41
N TYR A 241 -4.66 -1.46 -4.45
CA TYR A 241 -5.00 -2.46 -5.46
C TYR A 241 -3.76 -2.97 -6.22
N ALA A 242 -2.93 -2.06 -6.73
CA ALA A 242 -1.72 -2.45 -7.44
C ALA A 242 -0.67 -3.08 -6.51
N ILE A 243 -0.51 -2.55 -5.29
CA ILE A 243 0.41 -3.11 -4.29
C ILE A 243 0.03 -4.56 -3.99
N GLU A 244 -1.26 -4.84 -3.74
CA GLU A 244 -1.74 -6.18 -3.45
C GLU A 244 -1.52 -7.13 -4.64
N ARG A 245 -1.81 -6.70 -5.86
CA ARG A 245 -1.59 -7.54 -7.05
C ARG A 245 -0.12 -7.93 -7.22
N GLN A 246 0.80 -7.01 -6.90
CA GLN A 246 2.24 -7.29 -6.96
C GLN A 246 2.69 -8.20 -5.81
N ARG A 247 2.10 -8.04 -4.62
CA ARG A 247 2.32 -8.91 -3.46
C ARG A 247 1.85 -10.34 -3.76
N MET A 248 0.67 -10.51 -4.34
CA MET A 248 0.11 -11.81 -4.73
C MET A 248 0.91 -12.49 -5.86
N ARG A 249 1.61 -11.71 -6.68
CA ARG A 249 2.57 -12.22 -7.67
C ARG A 249 3.94 -12.58 -7.06
N GLY A 250 4.17 -12.28 -5.79
CA GLY A 250 5.46 -12.48 -5.11
C GLY A 250 6.58 -11.56 -5.61
N LEU A 251 6.23 -10.44 -6.27
CA LEU A 251 7.20 -9.54 -6.89
C LEU A 251 7.71 -8.47 -5.94
N ALA A 252 6.80 -7.84 -5.20
CA ALA A 252 7.13 -6.83 -4.20
C ALA A 252 6.00 -6.72 -3.18
N ASP A 253 6.36 -6.56 -1.91
CA ASP A 253 5.43 -6.19 -0.85
C ASP A 253 5.71 -4.74 -0.41
N ASN A 254 4.74 -3.87 -0.65
CA ASN A 254 4.80 -2.47 -0.24
C ASN A 254 3.59 -2.06 0.62
N CYS A 255 2.89 -3.02 1.24
CA CYS A 255 1.69 -2.75 2.03
C CYS A 255 1.98 -1.84 3.23
N HIS A 256 3.17 -1.97 3.83
CA HIS A 256 3.63 -1.11 4.93
C HIS A 256 3.69 0.38 4.56
N SER A 257 3.87 0.73 3.28
CA SER A 257 3.87 2.13 2.84
C SER A 257 2.52 2.82 3.01
N LEU A 258 1.41 2.06 2.95
CA LEU A 258 0.07 2.59 3.18
C LEU A 258 -0.10 3.03 4.63
N ILE A 259 0.35 2.19 5.56
CA ILE A 259 0.34 2.43 7.01
C ILE A 259 1.19 3.66 7.33
N LYS A 260 2.42 3.73 6.80
CA LYS A 260 3.31 4.90 6.95
C LYS A 260 2.61 6.19 6.50
N LYS A 261 2.00 6.18 5.30
CA LYS A 261 1.28 7.34 4.75
C LYS A 261 0.11 7.78 5.62
N LYS A 262 -0.68 6.84 6.16
CA LYS A 262 -1.81 7.15 7.06
C LYS A 262 -1.31 7.84 8.33
N VAL A 263 -0.27 7.32 8.99
CA VAL A 263 0.29 7.94 10.21
C VAL A 263 0.87 9.33 9.96
N VAL A 264 1.60 9.53 8.87
CA VAL A 264 2.15 10.86 8.53
C VAL A 264 1.03 11.88 8.31
N ARG A 265 -0.05 11.47 7.62
CA ARG A 265 -1.15 12.37 7.28
C ARG A 265 -2.09 12.64 8.45
N SER A 266 -2.38 11.61 9.24
CA SER A 266 -3.37 11.66 10.32
C SER A 266 -2.99 10.63 11.39
N PRO A 267 -2.06 10.97 12.30
CA PRO A 267 -1.64 10.06 13.35
C PRO A 267 -2.79 9.87 14.35
N PRO A 268 -3.16 8.63 14.68
CA PRO A 268 -4.27 8.36 15.62
C PRO A 268 -3.90 8.66 17.08
N SER A 269 -2.60 8.76 17.41
CA SER A 269 -2.13 9.13 18.75
C SER A 269 -0.77 9.83 18.71
N LYS A 270 -0.40 10.47 19.83
CA LYS A 270 0.92 11.10 20.00
C LYS A 270 2.05 10.07 19.95
N LEU A 271 1.86 8.89 20.53
CA LEU A 271 2.85 7.81 20.49
C LEU A 271 3.13 7.40 19.04
N LEU A 272 2.08 7.16 18.26
CA LEU A 272 2.21 6.75 16.86
C LEU A 272 2.83 7.84 15.97
N SER A 273 2.59 9.12 16.28
CA SER A 273 3.22 10.25 15.57
C SER A 273 4.73 10.37 15.78
N ARG A 274 5.28 9.75 16.83
CA ARG A 274 6.70 9.85 17.21
C ARG A 274 7.53 8.65 16.77
N LEU A 275 6.89 7.59 16.27
CA LEU A 275 7.58 6.39 15.85
C LEU A 275 8.58 6.68 14.71
N PRO A 276 9.74 5.99 14.68
CA PRO A 276 10.69 6.09 13.58
C PRO A 276 10.17 5.30 12.36
N ILE A 277 9.11 5.82 11.72
CA ILE A 277 8.41 5.16 10.61
C ILE A 277 9.29 4.87 9.39
N GLU A 278 10.46 5.49 9.28
CA GLU A 278 11.45 5.18 8.24
C GLU A 278 12.17 3.84 8.44
N GLU A 279 12.17 3.30 9.66
CA GLU A 279 12.71 1.97 9.95
C GLU A 279 11.76 0.84 9.49
N VAL A 280 10.48 1.15 9.28
CA VAL A 280 9.42 0.19 8.98
C VAL A 280 9.63 -0.38 7.58
N THR A 281 9.78 -1.71 7.52
CA THR A 281 10.09 -2.45 6.29
C THR A 281 9.11 -3.58 6.00
N SER A 282 8.19 -3.87 6.93
CA SER A 282 7.20 -4.92 6.79
C SER A 282 5.83 -4.47 7.29
N TRP A 283 4.79 -5.19 6.86
CA TRP A 283 3.42 -5.00 7.32
C TRP A 283 3.10 -5.99 8.44
N LEU A 284 2.12 -5.66 9.29
CA LEU A 284 1.76 -6.47 10.45
C LEU A 284 0.28 -6.87 10.36
N SER A 285 0.03 -8.18 10.38
CA SER A 285 -1.30 -8.76 10.58
C SER A 285 -1.55 -8.97 12.06
N VAL A 286 -2.72 -8.55 12.52
CA VAL A 286 -3.18 -8.83 13.88
C VAL A 286 -4.63 -9.24 13.80
N ALA A 287 -4.98 -10.37 14.41
CA ALA A 287 -6.32 -10.91 14.37
C ALA A 287 -6.75 -11.44 15.74
N TYR A 288 -7.94 -11.04 16.17
CA TYR A 288 -8.56 -11.48 17.42
C TYR A 288 -9.63 -12.53 17.16
N GLU A 289 -9.64 -13.60 17.95
CA GLU A 289 -10.73 -14.57 17.94
C GLU A 289 -11.85 -14.10 18.89
N GLN A 290 -12.92 -13.55 18.32
CA GLN A 290 -14.11 -13.17 19.07
C GLN A 290 -14.97 -14.41 19.33
N LYS A 291 -15.11 -14.77 20.60
CA LYS A 291 -15.99 -15.87 21.03
C LYS A 291 -17.46 -15.43 20.98
N PRO A 292 -18.40 -16.34 20.70
CA PRO A 292 -19.81 -16.01 20.66
C PRO A 292 -20.32 -15.63 22.07
N LEU A 293 -21.22 -14.66 22.12
CA LEU A 293 -21.86 -14.19 23.35
C LEU A 293 -23.36 -13.96 23.09
N ASP A 294 -24.22 -14.54 23.92
CA ASP A 294 -25.65 -14.20 23.98
C ASP A 294 -25.98 -13.81 25.42
N ALA A 295 -26.24 -12.53 25.64
CA ALA A 295 -26.42 -11.97 26.97
C ALA A 295 -27.48 -10.86 26.98
N SER A 296 -28.06 -10.62 28.15
CA SER A 296 -28.98 -9.50 28.38
C SER A 296 -28.35 -8.49 29.33
N VAL A 297 -28.19 -7.25 28.86
CA VAL A 297 -27.50 -6.16 29.56
C VAL A 297 -28.36 -4.92 29.48
N CYS A 298 -28.65 -4.27 30.60
CA CYS A 298 -29.40 -3.00 30.61
C CYS A 298 -30.71 -3.04 29.78
N CYS A 299 -31.48 -4.15 29.89
CA CYS A 299 -32.71 -4.40 29.12
C CYS A 299 -32.54 -4.56 27.60
N GLN A 300 -31.30 -4.69 27.11
CA GLN A 300 -30.99 -5.00 25.71
C GLN A 300 -30.40 -6.40 25.61
N ARG A 301 -30.74 -7.12 24.54
CA ARG A 301 -30.13 -8.41 24.23
C ARG A 301 -28.98 -8.19 23.26
N VAL A 302 -27.79 -8.64 23.66
CA VAL A 302 -26.57 -8.60 22.86
C VAL A 302 -26.32 -9.99 22.31
N HIS A 303 -26.23 -10.09 20.98
CA HIS A 303 -25.88 -11.32 20.30
C HIS A 303 -24.64 -11.09 19.45
N ILE A 304 -23.56 -11.79 19.78
CA ILE A 304 -22.29 -11.77 19.08
C ILE A 304 -22.00 -13.17 18.55
N SER A 305 -21.72 -13.27 17.26
CA SER A 305 -21.26 -14.50 16.62
C SER A 305 -19.76 -14.70 16.80
N HIS A 306 -19.32 -15.95 16.64
CA HIS A 306 -17.90 -16.26 16.49
C HIS A 306 -17.35 -15.61 15.21
N GLU A 307 -16.25 -14.88 15.33
CA GLU A 307 -15.61 -14.18 14.21
C GLU A 307 -14.11 -13.99 14.46
N LEU A 308 -13.32 -13.98 13.38
CA LEU A 308 -11.92 -13.55 13.41
C LEU A 308 -11.84 -12.07 13.04
N VAL A 309 -11.64 -11.21 14.03
CA VAL A 309 -11.60 -9.76 13.87
C VAL A 309 -10.19 -9.33 13.50
N HIS A 310 -9.96 -9.03 12.23
CA HIS A 310 -8.70 -8.48 11.73
C HIS A 310 -8.61 -6.98 12.02
N LEU A 311 -7.43 -6.52 12.43
CA LEU A 311 -7.19 -5.09 12.58
C LEU A 311 -7.11 -4.41 11.21
N ASP A 312 -7.84 -3.32 11.05
CA ASP A 312 -7.85 -2.48 9.85
C ASP A 312 -7.46 -1.03 10.22
N PRO A 313 -6.15 -0.75 10.39
CA PRO A 313 -5.64 0.59 10.69
C PRO A 313 -5.80 1.61 9.55
N LEU A 314 -6.02 1.19 8.30
CA LEU A 314 -6.26 2.14 7.20
C LEU A 314 -7.71 2.63 7.19
N GLY A 315 -8.65 1.76 7.56
CA GLY A 315 -10.04 2.08 7.81
C GLY A 315 -10.26 2.79 9.15
N ASP A 316 -11.54 3.03 9.46
CA ASP A 316 -11.99 3.63 10.72
C ASP A 316 -12.66 2.56 11.61
N SER A 317 -12.23 1.30 11.45
CA SER A 317 -12.80 0.18 12.20
C SER A 317 -12.49 0.29 13.70
N ILE A 318 -13.47 -0.08 14.50
CA ILE A 318 -13.39 -0.14 15.96
C ILE A 318 -13.42 -1.62 16.35
N VAL A 319 -12.54 -2.00 17.27
CA VAL A 319 -12.53 -3.34 17.85
C VAL A 319 -13.28 -3.32 19.17
N SER A 320 -14.20 -4.26 19.36
CA SER A 320 -14.87 -4.46 20.64
C SER A 320 -13.85 -4.88 21.70
N ALA A 321 -13.89 -4.26 22.89
CA ALA A 321 -13.07 -4.71 24.02
C ALA A 321 -13.36 -6.17 24.43
N THR A 322 -14.52 -6.74 24.07
CA THR A 322 -14.78 -8.17 24.31
C THR A 322 -14.04 -9.10 23.37
N ALA A 323 -13.75 -8.66 22.13
CA ALA A 323 -12.94 -9.44 21.20
C ALA A 323 -11.50 -9.59 21.70
N THR A 324 -11.05 -8.68 22.57
CA THR A 324 -9.65 -8.57 23.00
C THR A 324 -9.35 -9.29 24.31
N PHE A 325 -10.26 -10.11 24.85
CA PHE A 325 -10.02 -10.83 26.11
C PHE A 325 -8.86 -11.83 26.05
N HIS A 326 -8.59 -12.38 24.87
CA HIS A 326 -7.50 -13.32 24.65
C HIS A 326 -6.41 -12.66 23.79
N PRO A 327 -5.14 -13.07 23.92
CA PRO A 327 -4.08 -12.57 23.07
C PRO A 327 -4.42 -12.74 21.59
N PRO A 328 -4.14 -11.74 20.72
CA PRO A 328 -4.37 -11.88 19.29
C PRO A 328 -3.32 -12.77 18.65
N ARG A 329 -3.65 -13.29 17.47
CA ARG A 329 -2.66 -13.85 16.54
C ARG A 329 -1.91 -12.69 15.90
N VAL A 330 -0.58 -12.77 15.88
CA VAL A 330 0.28 -11.72 15.32
C VAL A 330 1.23 -12.33 14.31
N SER A 331 1.19 -11.85 13.07
CA SER A 331 2.09 -12.33 12.03
C SER A 331 2.58 -11.20 11.13
N SER A 332 3.77 -11.36 10.56
CA SER A 332 4.35 -10.44 9.60
C SER A 332 5.02 -11.23 8.48
N LEU A 333 4.59 -10.98 7.24
CA LEU A 333 5.16 -11.62 6.07
C LEU A 333 6.25 -10.71 5.49
N LYS A 334 7.50 -11.15 5.56
CA LYS A 334 8.60 -10.58 4.77
C LYS A 334 8.62 -11.32 3.43
N VAL A 335 7.98 -10.76 2.39
CA VAL A 335 8.23 -11.25 1.03
C VAL A 335 9.70 -10.97 0.72
N SER A 336 10.50 -12.04 0.69
CA SER A 336 11.91 -11.94 0.32
C SER A 336 11.98 -11.38 -1.10
N ASN A 337 12.51 -10.17 -1.26
CA ASN A 337 12.69 -9.47 -2.54
C ASN A 337 13.66 -10.17 -3.53
N ASN A 338 13.90 -11.48 -3.35
CA ASN A 338 14.82 -12.29 -4.11
C ASN A 338 14.20 -13.03 -5.30
N ALA A 339 12.94 -12.75 -5.69
CA ALA A 339 12.33 -13.39 -6.85
C ALA A 339 13.11 -13.17 -8.16
N TYR A 340 13.94 -12.12 -8.26
CA TYR A 340 14.89 -11.92 -9.37
C TYR A 340 16.37 -12.13 -9.01
N SER A 341 16.67 -12.42 -7.75
CA SER A 341 18.03 -12.70 -7.26
C SER A 341 18.28 -14.21 -7.26
N ASN A 342 18.41 -14.77 -8.45
CA ASN A 342 19.16 -15.98 -8.79
C ASN A 342 19.36 -17.03 -7.68
N TYR A 343 18.76 -18.19 -7.94
CA TYR A 343 18.91 -19.54 -7.38
C TYR A 343 20.36 -20.04 -7.08
N HIS A 344 21.41 -19.22 -7.29
CA HIS A 344 22.81 -19.63 -7.16
C HIS A 344 23.65 -18.83 -6.15
N ARG A 345 23.07 -17.93 -5.32
CA ARG A 345 23.82 -17.29 -4.21
C ARG A 345 23.15 -17.32 -2.83
N SER A 346 21.95 -17.90 -2.70
CA SER A 346 21.14 -17.80 -1.48
C SER A 346 21.44 -18.81 -0.37
N ALA A 347 22.57 -19.52 -0.38
CA ALA A 347 22.92 -20.35 0.79
C ALA A 347 23.34 -19.50 2.02
N ARG A 348 23.80 -18.25 1.84
CA ARG A 348 24.24 -17.39 2.96
C ARG A 348 23.17 -16.41 3.46
N THR A 349 22.34 -15.86 2.58
CA THR A 349 21.26 -14.93 2.95
C THR A 349 20.02 -15.65 3.49
N PHE A 350 19.76 -16.89 3.05
CA PHE A 350 18.66 -17.70 3.60
C PHE A 350 18.96 -18.18 5.03
N VAL A 351 20.23 -18.47 5.33
CA VAL A 351 20.69 -18.78 6.70
C VAL A 351 20.59 -17.54 7.61
N ALA A 352 20.91 -16.35 7.11
CA ALA A 352 20.85 -15.12 7.90
C ALA A 352 19.43 -14.68 8.32
N LEU A 353 18.38 -15.07 7.57
CA LEU A 353 16.98 -14.79 7.95
C LEU A 353 16.49 -15.70 9.08
N MET A 354 17.08 -16.90 9.24
CA MET A 354 16.69 -17.84 10.31
C MET A 354 17.16 -17.38 11.70
N ASP A 355 18.21 -16.58 11.76
CA ASP A 355 18.77 -16.06 13.03
C ASP A 355 18.17 -14.70 13.45
N GLU A 356 17.28 -14.10 12.65
CA GLU A 356 16.62 -12.86 13.01
C GLU A 356 15.60 -13.10 14.15
N LEU A 357 15.77 -12.35 15.25
CA LEU A 357 14.89 -12.37 16.41
C LEU A 357 14.08 -11.07 16.47
N TYR A 358 12.86 -11.20 16.97
CA TYR A 358 11.89 -10.11 17.04
C TYR A 358 11.26 -9.99 18.42
N THR A 359 10.94 -8.74 18.80
CA THR A 359 10.11 -8.41 19.97
C THR A 359 8.74 -7.95 19.49
N VAL A 360 7.67 -8.52 20.05
CA VAL A 360 6.28 -8.08 19.85
C VAL A 360 5.82 -7.32 21.09
N LEU A 361 5.25 -6.13 20.88
CA LEU A 361 4.73 -5.25 21.92
C LEU A 361 3.29 -4.86 21.64
N LEU A 362 2.48 -4.79 22.70
CA LEU A 362 1.20 -4.08 22.71
C LEU A 362 1.28 -2.94 23.72
N LEU A 363 1.04 -1.73 23.25
CA LEU A 363 1.04 -0.51 24.05
C LEU A 363 -0.31 0.18 24.00
N ASP A 364 -0.73 0.74 25.13
CA ASP A 364 -1.72 1.81 25.12
C ASP A 364 -1.07 3.04 24.47
N ALA A 365 -1.58 3.44 23.31
CA ALA A 365 -0.99 4.53 22.55
C ALA A 365 -1.41 5.92 23.06
N HIS A 366 -2.33 5.98 24.04
CA HIS A 366 -2.71 7.18 24.78
C HIS A 366 -1.80 7.40 25.99
N THR A 367 -1.63 6.37 26.84
CA THR A 367 -0.90 6.48 28.11
C THR A 367 0.57 6.05 28.03
N GLY A 368 0.93 5.20 27.06
CA GLY A 368 2.25 4.57 26.95
C GLY A 368 2.39 3.26 27.73
N LYS A 369 1.34 2.82 28.43
CA LYS A 369 1.32 1.61 29.26
C LYS A 369 1.61 0.34 28.45
N LEU A 370 2.40 -0.57 29.04
CA LEU A 370 2.70 -1.88 28.46
C LEU A 370 1.61 -2.92 28.76
N HIS A 371 0.91 -3.37 27.72
CA HIS A 371 -0.11 -4.41 27.82
C HIS A 371 0.44 -5.81 27.58
N TRP A 372 1.42 -5.97 26.70
CA TRP A 372 1.97 -7.28 26.34
C TRP A 372 3.37 -7.16 25.73
N MET A 373 4.27 -8.08 26.09
CA MET A 373 5.62 -8.16 25.53
C MET A 373 6.07 -9.61 25.39
N VAL A 374 6.47 -9.97 24.17
CA VAL A 374 7.12 -11.25 23.86
C VAL A 374 8.42 -10.95 23.13
N VAL A 375 9.53 -11.52 23.59
CA VAL A 375 10.87 -11.35 22.99
C VAL A 375 11.36 -12.66 22.39
N ASP A 376 12.44 -12.57 21.60
CA ASP A 376 13.12 -13.72 21.01
C ASP A 376 12.19 -14.57 20.12
N VAL A 377 11.26 -13.91 19.42
CA VAL A 377 10.42 -14.53 18.40
C VAL A 377 11.27 -14.72 17.15
N SER A 378 11.40 -15.95 16.66
CA SER A 378 12.16 -16.21 15.42
C SER A 378 11.42 -15.65 14.19
N ALA A 379 12.16 -15.38 13.12
CA ALA A 379 11.54 -14.97 11.85
C ALA A 379 10.50 -15.98 11.34
N ALA A 380 10.75 -17.29 11.52
CA ALA A 380 9.81 -18.34 11.13
C ALA A 380 8.52 -18.27 11.96
N ASP A 381 8.64 -18.13 13.28
CA ASP A 381 7.48 -18.01 14.17
C ASP A 381 6.68 -16.74 13.89
N LEU A 382 7.35 -15.63 13.57
CA LEU A 382 6.69 -14.36 13.21
C LEU A 382 5.88 -14.48 11.91
N THR A 383 6.21 -15.38 10.99
CA THR A 383 5.42 -15.60 9.77
C THR A 383 4.14 -16.40 9.99
N ASP A 384 4.06 -17.18 11.06
CA ASP A 384 2.90 -18.00 11.39
C ASP A 384 2.03 -17.35 12.48
N ASP A 385 2.53 -17.36 13.72
CA ASP A 385 1.87 -16.73 14.87
C ASP A 385 2.85 -16.51 16.02
N ALA A 386 3.26 -15.26 16.21
CA ALA A 386 4.16 -14.86 17.27
C ALA A 386 3.54 -14.96 18.68
N SER A 387 2.22 -15.08 18.81
CA SER A 387 1.54 -14.99 20.10
C SER A 387 1.82 -16.13 21.07
N THR A 388 2.25 -17.28 20.54
CA THR A 388 2.54 -18.50 21.31
C THR A 388 4.01 -18.91 21.27
N LYS A 389 4.87 -18.07 20.70
CA LYS A 389 6.27 -18.37 20.36
C LYS A 389 7.20 -17.33 20.95
N GLY A 390 8.39 -17.75 21.40
CA GLY A 390 9.35 -16.87 22.09
C GLY A 390 9.16 -16.83 23.62
N HIS A 391 9.72 -15.80 24.26
CA HIS A 391 9.71 -15.62 25.72
C HIS A 391 8.81 -14.45 26.13
N THR A 392 7.74 -14.73 26.88
CA THR A 392 6.84 -13.68 27.40
C THR A 392 7.49 -12.98 28.59
N LEU A 393 7.82 -11.69 28.43
CA LEU A 393 8.35 -10.85 29.52
C LEU A 393 7.25 -10.07 30.23
N ALA A 394 6.17 -9.73 29.53
CA ALA A 394 4.98 -9.12 30.11
C ALA A 394 3.74 -9.85 29.59
N SER A 395 3.05 -10.57 30.47
CA SER A 395 1.81 -11.29 30.15
C SER A 395 0.73 -10.36 29.59
N TYR A 396 -0.13 -10.91 28.74
CA TYR A 396 -1.17 -10.16 28.05
C TYR A 396 -2.20 -9.55 29.01
N ILE A 397 -2.41 -8.23 28.91
CA ILE A 397 -3.51 -7.50 29.54
C ILE A 397 -4.44 -7.03 28.42
N HIS A 398 -5.71 -7.39 28.50
CA HIS A 398 -6.67 -7.02 27.47
C HIS A 398 -6.75 -5.48 27.31
N PRO A 399 -6.65 -4.96 26.07
CA PRO A 399 -6.72 -3.55 25.76
C PRO A 399 -8.18 -3.07 25.81
N ALA A 400 -8.62 -2.69 27.00
CA ALA A 400 -9.90 -2.03 27.23
C ALA A 400 -9.67 -0.59 27.72
N PRO A 401 -10.46 0.39 27.25
CA PRO A 401 -10.42 1.74 27.79
C PRO A 401 -10.91 1.75 29.24
N ALA A 402 -10.30 2.61 30.07
CA ALA A 402 -10.72 2.78 31.46
C ALA A 402 -12.05 3.54 31.59
N ASP A 403 -12.36 4.40 30.60
CA ASP A 403 -13.56 5.23 30.58
C ASP A 403 -14.58 4.71 29.55
N PRO A 404 -15.83 4.39 29.97
CA PRO A 404 -16.89 3.95 29.08
C PRO A 404 -17.25 4.91 27.94
N ALA A 405 -16.97 6.21 28.11
CA ALA A 405 -17.34 7.23 27.12
C ALA A 405 -16.38 7.34 25.93
N HIS A 406 -15.20 6.71 26.00
CA HIS A 406 -14.12 6.95 25.04
C HIS A 406 -13.51 5.66 24.50
N CYS A 407 -13.13 5.72 23.22
CA CYS A 407 -12.33 4.69 22.57
C CYS A 407 -10.86 5.05 22.67
N TRP A 408 -10.01 4.09 23.02
CA TRP A 408 -8.57 4.32 23.18
C TRP A 408 -7.77 3.65 22.07
N PRO A 409 -6.75 4.33 21.51
CA PRO A 409 -5.87 3.74 20.52
C PRO A 409 -4.86 2.81 21.19
N PHE A 410 -4.71 1.60 20.66
CA PHE A 410 -3.70 0.63 21.08
C PHE A 410 -2.79 0.30 19.90
N ALA A 411 -1.48 0.26 20.15
CA ALA A 411 -0.45 0.06 19.13
C ALA A 411 0.23 -1.29 19.29
N PHE A 412 0.27 -2.05 18.20
CA PHE A 412 1.09 -3.25 18.06
C PHE A 412 2.39 -2.89 17.36
N LEU A 413 3.52 -3.20 17.99
CA LEU A 413 4.84 -2.95 17.42
C LEU A 413 5.61 -4.26 17.33
N VAL A 414 6.29 -4.45 16.21
CA VAL A 414 7.30 -5.50 16.05
C VAL A 414 8.66 -4.84 15.88
N LEU A 415 9.61 -5.24 16.71
CA LEU A 415 10.96 -4.71 16.72
C LEU A 415 11.97 -5.79 16.34
N ALA A 416 12.89 -5.49 15.43
CA ALA A 416 14.02 -6.36 15.13
C ALA A 416 15.07 -6.26 16.24
N GLN A 417 15.54 -7.42 16.70
CA GLN A 417 16.52 -7.54 17.78
C GLN A 417 17.94 -7.80 17.23
N PRO A 418 18.97 -7.16 17.81
CA PRO A 418 20.36 -7.46 17.44
C PRO A 418 20.90 -8.72 18.13
N ARG A 419 20.24 -9.19 19.20
CA ARG A 419 20.63 -10.35 20.03
C ARG A 419 19.42 -10.85 20.85
N THR A 420 19.57 -12.00 21.50
CA THR A 420 18.58 -12.50 22.48
C THR A 420 18.42 -11.53 23.66
N LEU A 421 17.17 -11.36 24.10
CA LEU A 421 16.78 -10.50 25.21
C LEU A 421 16.28 -11.27 26.44
N ALA A 422 15.88 -12.54 26.31
CA ALA A 422 15.23 -13.30 27.38
C ALA A 422 16.03 -13.35 28.70
N HIS A 423 17.37 -13.32 28.62
CA HIS A 423 18.23 -13.37 29.80
C HIS A 423 18.70 -12.00 30.31
N ASN A 424 18.46 -10.93 29.56
CA ASN A 424 19.01 -9.60 29.82
C ASN A 424 17.98 -8.61 30.36
N ILE A 425 16.70 -8.98 30.34
CA ILE A 425 15.58 -8.11 30.72
C ILE A 425 14.80 -8.79 31.85
N LYS A 426 14.50 -8.03 32.90
CA LYS A 426 13.67 -8.52 34.00
C LYS A 426 12.24 -8.76 33.52
N LEU A 427 11.62 -9.82 34.04
CA LEU A 427 10.19 -10.06 33.85
C LEU A 427 9.39 -8.93 34.48
N PHE A 428 8.39 -8.45 33.75
CA PHE A 428 7.39 -7.53 34.27
C PHE A 428 6.36 -8.31 35.10
N CYS A 429 5.64 -7.60 35.97
CA CYS A 429 4.48 -8.12 36.66
C CYS A 429 3.47 -8.79 35.68
N SER A 430 2.78 -9.84 36.13
CA SER A 430 1.84 -10.60 35.29
C SER A 430 0.50 -9.87 35.08
N SER A 431 0.14 -8.97 35.98
CA SER A 431 -1.10 -8.18 35.98
C SER A 431 -0.81 -6.70 35.77
N ASP A 432 -1.84 -5.88 35.95
CA ASP A 432 -1.66 -4.43 36.02
C ASP A 432 -0.73 -4.05 37.20
N CYS A 433 0.27 -3.20 36.95
CA CYS A 433 1.19 -2.68 37.95
C CYS A 433 1.97 -1.44 37.49
N GLU A 434 2.58 -0.75 38.45
CA GLU A 434 3.31 0.50 38.23
C GLU A 434 4.49 0.40 37.25
N GLU A 435 5.18 -0.75 37.18
CA GLU A 435 6.28 -0.95 36.23
C GLU A 435 5.80 -0.90 34.76
N ARG A 436 4.57 -1.37 34.49
CA ARG A 436 3.96 -1.32 33.16
C ARG A 436 3.44 0.06 32.82
N ASP A 437 2.91 0.79 33.80
CA ASP A 437 2.45 2.18 33.64
C ASP A 437 3.62 3.14 33.36
N ARG A 438 4.80 2.86 33.92
CA ARG A 438 6.02 3.65 33.72
C ARG A 438 6.86 3.18 32.51
N PHE A 439 6.36 2.25 31.70
CA PHE A 439 7.10 1.74 30.56
C PHE A 439 7.37 2.85 29.53
N ASN A 440 8.65 3.02 29.17
CA ASN A 440 9.08 3.98 28.17
C ASN A 440 9.59 3.26 26.92
N PHE A 441 8.80 3.30 25.85
CA PHE A 441 9.12 2.64 24.58
C PHE A 441 10.46 3.11 23.97
N GLU A 442 10.71 4.42 23.94
CA GLU A 442 11.91 4.98 23.30
C GLU A 442 13.18 4.56 24.05
N GLU A 443 13.14 4.62 25.38
CA GLU A 443 14.24 4.18 26.23
C GLU A 443 14.48 2.66 26.08
N PHE A 444 13.41 1.86 26.09
CA PHE A 444 13.51 0.42 25.89
C PHE A 444 14.12 0.08 24.52
N LYS A 445 13.69 0.75 23.45
CA LYS A 445 14.24 0.59 22.11
C LYS A 445 15.72 0.94 22.06
N GLN A 446 16.11 2.07 22.64
CA GLN A 446 17.48 2.57 22.63
C GLN A 446 18.43 1.66 23.43
N LEU A 447 18.08 1.30 24.67
CA LEU A 447 18.91 0.48 25.55
C LEU A 447 19.21 -0.90 24.98
N ASN A 448 18.25 -1.46 24.23
CA ASN A 448 18.36 -2.79 23.64
C ASN A 448 18.79 -2.78 22.17
N GLY A 449 19.06 -1.61 21.59
CA GLY A 449 19.48 -1.46 20.19
C GLY A 449 18.44 -1.97 19.18
N LEU A 450 17.16 -1.80 19.50
CA LEU A 450 16.04 -2.31 18.70
C LEU A 450 15.68 -1.39 17.54
N ARG A 451 15.16 -1.99 16.48
CA ARG A 451 14.69 -1.26 15.29
C ARG A 451 13.23 -1.58 15.01
N LEU A 452 12.42 -0.56 14.73
CA LEU A 452 11.02 -0.74 14.40
C LEU A 452 10.90 -1.46 13.04
N PHE A 453 10.36 -2.67 13.04
CA PHE A 453 10.25 -3.52 11.85
C PHE A 453 8.89 -3.40 11.18
N ALA A 454 7.82 -3.52 11.97
CA ALA A 454 6.44 -3.41 11.53
C ALA A 454 5.58 -2.83 12.67
N PHE A 455 4.44 -2.25 12.31
CA PHE A 455 3.46 -1.82 13.30
C PHE A 455 2.04 -1.82 12.74
N SER A 456 1.07 -1.92 13.64
CA SER A 456 -0.37 -1.79 13.39
C SER A 456 -1.03 -1.15 14.61
N TRP A 457 -2.28 -0.72 14.50
CA TRP A 457 -3.03 -0.18 15.63
C TRP A 457 -4.51 -0.50 15.49
N MET A 458 -5.22 -0.33 16.61
CA MET A 458 -6.68 -0.37 16.65
C MET A 458 -7.20 0.69 17.60
N ASN A 459 -8.47 1.03 17.44
CA ASN A 459 -9.23 1.72 18.47
C ASN A 459 -10.12 0.69 19.17
N SER A 460 -9.93 0.53 20.48
CA SER A 460 -10.76 -0.32 21.31
C SER A 460 -11.74 0.54 22.11
N CYS A 461 -13.02 0.19 22.10
CA CYS A 461 -14.07 0.93 22.78
C CYS A 461 -14.73 0.10 23.88
N TYR A 462 -15.22 0.79 24.90
CA TYR A 462 -16.09 0.22 25.91
C TYR A 462 -17.50 0.03 25.32
N ASP A 463 -17.82 -1.16 24.87
CA ASP A 463 -19.13 -1.47 24.29
C ASP A 463 -20.07 -2.13 25.33
N LEU A 464 -21.34 -2.32 24.94
CA LEU A 464 -22.35 -2.96 25.78
C LEU A 464 -21.96 -4.40 26.16
N SER A 465 -21.30 -5.10 25.25
CA SER A 465 -20.80 -6.45 25.44
C SER A 465 -19.72 -6.48 26.54
N PHE A 466 -18.85 -5.48 26.58
CA PHE A 466 -17.82 -5.35 27.61
C PHE A 466 -18.43 -4.90 28.94
N ALA A 467 -19.44 -4.02 28.91
CA ALA A 467 -20.21 -3.66 30.09
C ALA A 467 -20.82 -4.89 30.78
N HIS A 468 -21.39 -5.83 30.01
CA HIS A 468 -21.87 -7.11 30.54
C HIS A 468 -20.80 -7.84 31.35
N HIS A 469 -19.60 -7.94 30.78
CA HIS A 469 -18.50 -8.66 31.39
C HIS A 469 -18.12 -8.03 32.74
N VAL A 470 -17.95 -6.71 32.77
CA VAL A 470 -17.63 -5.97 34.00
C VAL A 470 -18.72 -6.16 35.06
N LEU A 471 -19.99 -6.01 34.68
CA LEU A 471 -21.12 -6.21 35.60
C LEU A 471 -21.20 -7.65 36.13
N SER A 472 -20.94 -8.65 35.26
CA SER A 472 -20.94 -10.06 35.66
C SER A 472 -19.82 -10.38 36.65
N GLN A 473 -18.64 -9.78 36.49
CA GLN A 473 -17.53 -9.91 37.44
C GLN A 473 -17.89 -9.30 38.80
N ILE A 474 -18.45 -8.08 38.81
CA ILE A 474 -18.91 -7.41 40.03
C ILE A 474 -20.00 -8.25 40.74
N ALA A 475 -20.97 -8.78 40.00
CA ALA A 475 -22.00 -9.64 40.58
C ALA A 475 -21.39 -10.91 41.21
N SER A 476 -20.42 -11.53 40.53
CA SER A 476 -19.73 -12.72 41.03
C SER A 476 -18.90 -12.43 42.30
N SER A 477 -18.23 -11.28 42.40
CA SER A 477 -17.47 -10.91 43.59
C SER A 477 -18.38 -10.64 44.79
N ILE A 478 -19.50 -9.95 44.59
CA ILE A 478 -20.52 -9.72 45.63
C ILE A 478 -21.11 -11.05 46.13
N SER A 479 -21.37 -12.01 45.22
CA SER A 479 -21.85 -13.35 45.61
C SER A 479 -20.81 -14.15 46.43
N ASN A 480 -19.52 -14.00 46.13
CA ASN A 480 -18.46 -14.69 46.87
C ASN A 480 -18.19 -14.07 48.25
N GLU A 481 -18.32 -12.74 48.39
CA GLU A 481 -18.21 -12.05 49.68
C GLU A 481 -19.38 -12.39 50.61
N THR A 482 -20.60 -12.50 50.07
CA THR A 482 -21.79 -12.91 50.85
C THR A 482 -21.68 -14.36 51.34
N LEU A 483 -21.22 -15.29 50.49
CA LEU A 483 -20.94 -16.69 50.88
C LEU A 483 -19.82 -16.83 51.93
N ASN A 484 -18.79 -15.97 51.89
CA ASN A 484 -17.74 -15.98 52.91
C ASN A 484 -18.18 -15.38 54.24
N ASN A 485 -19.07 -14.37 54.23
CA ASN A 485 -19.64 -13.81 55.46
C ASN A 485 -20.66 -14.75 56.13
N GLU A 486 -21.33 -15.63 55.37
CA GLU A 486 -22.20 -16.68 55.94
C GLU A 486 -21.43 -17.86 56.54
N LYS A 487 -20.17 -18.11 56.13
CA LYS A 487 -19.31 -19.14 56.75
C LYS A 487 -18.58 -18.70 58.03
N ILE A 488 -18.66 -17.42 58.38
CA ILE A 488 -18.04 -16.83 59.59
C ILE A 488 -19.09 -16.64 60.72
N ARG A 489 -20.36 -16.97 60.46
CA ARG A 489 -21.40 -17.19 61.49
C ARG A 489 -21.61 -18.68 61.71
#